data_AF-A0A7K9TA87-F1
#
_entry.id   AF-A0A7K9TA87-F1
#
_cell.length_a   1.000
_cell.length_b   1.000
_cell.length_c   1.000
_cell.angle_alpha   90.00
_cell.angle_beta   90.00
_cell.angle_gamma   90.00
#
_symmetry.space_group_name_H-M   'P 1'
#
loop_
_entity.id
_entity.type
_entity.pdbx_description
1 polymer ?
#
loop_
_entity_poly.entity_id
_entity_poly.type
_entity_poly.pdbx_seq_one_letter_code
_entity_poly.pdbx_strand_id
1 'polypeptide(L)'
;TNDNEAGNEWILPNHSFTDNVQEFTQSWQVNKCRMVQKTVKPCPSTAKQKICKVFFEESHSLLRNCFKVVDPEPFHSMCMYDTCQSEELKAACSLAAAFVHLCNRNFVPLELPPQ
;
A
#
# COMPACT_ATOMS: atom_id res chain seq x y z
N THR A 1 -0.95 16.03 -10.72
CA THR A 1 -0.26 16.99 -11.62
C THR A 1 1.24 16.77 -11.69
N ASN A 2 1.89 16.20 -10.66
CA ASN A 2 3.35 15.96 -10.61
C ASN A 2 4.18 17.26 -10.75
N ASP A 3 3.63 18.34 -10.21
CA ASP A 3 4.21 19.68 -10.09
C ASP A 3 4.85 19.91 -8.71
N ASN A 4 4.89 18.88 -7.86
CA ASN A 4 5.31 18.91 -6.46
C ASN A 4 4.40 19.76 -5.54
N GLU A 5 3.12 19.96 -5.88
CA GLU A 5 2.16 20.68 -5.05
C GLU A 5 1.08 19.77 -4.44
N ALA A 6 1.36 19.25 -3.24
CA ALA A 6 0.51 18.31 -2.49
C ALA A 6 -0.95 18.78 -2.21
N GLY A 7 -1.26 20.06 -2.46
CA GLY A 7 -2.60 20.61 -2.26
C GLY A 7 -3.52 20.50 -3.47
N ASN A 8 -2.99 20.10 -4.63
CA ASN A 8 -3.69 20.21 -5.91
C ASN A 8 -3.87 18.85 -6.63
N GLU A 9 -3.47 17.74 -5.99
CA GLU A 9 -3.54 16.39 -6.57
C GLU A 9 -4.96 15.97 -6.92
N TRP A 10 -5.96 16.47 -6.21
CA TRP A 10 -7.37 16.12 -6.39
C TRP A 10 -8.06 17.09 -7.35
N ILE A 11 -7.40 17.39 -8.47
CA ILE A 11 -7.96 18.17 -9.56
C ILE A 11 -8.88 17.30 -10.43
N LEU A 12 -10.07 17.80 -10.73
CA LEU A 12 -11.05 17.17 -11.59
C LEU A 12 -10.76 17.49 -13.08
N PRO A 13 -11.35 16.76 -14.05
CA PRO A 13 -11.16 17.03 -15.48
C PRO A 13 -11.63 18.42 -15.94
N ASN A 14 -12.51 19.07 -15.19
CA ASN A 14 -12.96 20.45 -15.42
C ASN A 14 -12.04 21.51 -14.76
N HIS A 15 -10.88 21.09 -14.23
CA HIS A 15 -9.92 21.92 -13.50
C HIS A 15 -10.39 22.46 -12.14
N SER A 16 -11.55 22.05 -11.62
CA SER A 16 -11.90 22.34 -10.23
C SER A 16 -11.24 21.37 -9.26
N PHE A 17 -11.19 21.74 -7.98
CA PHE A 17 -10.66 20.89 -6.91
C PHE A 17 -11.80 20.23 -6.13
N THR A 18 -11.53 19.05 -5.58
CA THR A 18 -12.40 18.38 -4.60
C THR A 18 -11.57 17.96 -3.39
N ASP A 19 -12.22 17.84 -2.23
CA ASP A 19 -11.70 17.21 -1.01
C ASP A 19 -12.26 15.78 -0.81
N ASN A 20 -12.93 15.24 -1.83
CA ASN A 20 -13.58 13.93 -1.79
C ASN A 20 -12.91 12.94 -2.76
N VAL A 21 -12.24 11.93 -2.20
CA VAL A 21 -11.55 10.90 -2.99
C VAL A 21 -12.51 10.10 -3.89
N GLN A 22 -13.76 9.90 -3.48
CA GLN A 22 -14.75 9.21 -4.31
C GLN A 22 -15.20 10.08 -5.49
N GLU A 23 -15.39 11.39 -5.30
CA GLU A 23 -15.69 12.32 -6.39
C GLU A 23 -14.53 12.39 -7.38
N PHE A 24 -13.30 12.57 -6.87
CA PHE A 24 -12.09 12.60 -7.66
C PHE A 24 -11.99 11.34 -8.54
N THR A 25 -12.02 10.15 -7.93
CA THR A 25 -11.90 8.88 -8.67
C THR A 25 -13.05 8.62 -9.65
N GLN A 26 -14.25 9.14 -9.38
CA GLN A 26 -15.39 9.04 -10.30
C GLN A 26 -15.25 9.95 -11.52
N SER A 27 -14.77 11.17 -11.32
CA SER A 27 -14.64 12.15 -12.40
C SER A 27 -13.67 11.71 -13.50
N TRP A 28 -12.67 10.90 -13.15
CA TRP A 28 -11.63 10.40 -14.06
C TRP A 28 -11.97 9.06 -14.73
N GLN A 29 -13.21 8.57 -14.63
CA GLN A 29 -13.62 7.34 -15.29
C GLN A 29 -13.72 7.53 -16.81
N VAL A 30 -13.03 6.69 -17.59
CA VAL A 30 -13.08 6.71 -19.06
C VAL A 30 -14.45 6.23 -19.58
N ASN A 31 -15.04 5.23 -18.90
CA ASN A 31 -16.35 4.67 -19.20
C ASN A 31 -17.21 4.70 -17.96
N LYS A 32 -18.54 4.66 -18.11
CA LYS A 32 -19.46 4.55 -16.96
C LYS A 32 -19.29 3.21 -16.27
N CYS A 33 -18.51 3.19 -15.20
CA CYS A 33 -18.28 2.01 -14.37
C CYS A 33 -19.29 1.97 -13.22
N ARG A 34 -19.77 0.78 -12.86
CA ARG A 34 -20.60 0.63 -11.66
C ARG A 34 -19.70 0.72 -10.44
N MET A 35 -20.00 1.65 -9.53
CA MET A 35 -19.34 1.67 -8.24
C MET A 35 -19.63 0.38 -7.48
N VAL A 36 -18.58 -0.29 -7.06
CA VAL A 36 -18.67 -1.38 -6.10
C VAL A 36 -18.39 -0.76 -4.74
N GLN A 37 -19.42 -0.62 -3.91
CA GLN A 37 -19.18 -0.33 -2.50
C GLN A 37 -18.43 -1.52 -1.91
N LYS A 38 -17.17 -1.30 -1.51
CA LYS A 38 -16.44 -2.30 -0.74
C LYS A 38 -17.10 -2.42 0.62
N THR A 39 -17.75 -3.55 0.87
CA THR A 39 -18.18 -3.91 2.20
C THR A 39 -16.93 -4.23 3.02
N VAL A 40 -16.68 -3.45 4.07
CA VAL A 40 -15.62 -3.76 5.03
C VAL A 40 -16.06 -5.01 5.78
N LYS A 41 -15.52 -6.17 5.38
CA LYS A 41 -15.74 -7.41 6.11
C LYS A 41 -14.95 -7.34 7.43
N PRO A 42 -15.52 -7.82 8.55
CA PRO A 42 -14.78 -7.99 9.78
C PRO A 42 -13.54 -8.85 9.51
N CYS A 43 -12.38 -8.37 9.97
CA CYS A 43 -11.12 -9.07 9.78
C CYS A 43 -10.68 -9.77 11.06
N PRO A 44 -11.04 -11.05 11.28
CA PRO A 44 -10.51 -11.78 12.41
C PRO A 44 -9.00 -11.93 12.25
N SER A 45 -8.24 -11.84 13.35
CA SER A 45 -6.79 -11.97 13.27
C SER A 45 -6.40 -13.38 12.86
N THR A 46 -6.00 -13.55 11.61
CA THR A 46 -5.58 -14.85 11.08
C THR A 46 -4.07 -15.04 11.23
N ALA A 47 -3.61 -16.30 11.14
CA ALA A 47 -2.18 -16.61 11.10
C ALA A 47 -1.44 -15.87 9.97
N LYS A 48 -2.16 -15.46 8.90
CA LYS A 48 -1.62 -14.73 7.75
C LYS A 48 -1.29 -13.28 8.09
N GLN A 49 -2.03 -12.63 8.97
CA GLN A 49 -1.67 -11.28 9.45
C GLN A 49 -0.34 -11.25 10.22
N LYS A 50 0.08 -12.39 10.79
CA LYS A 50 1.41 -12.49 11.41
C LYS A 50 2.53 -12.23 10.41
N ILE A 51 2.37 -12.59 9.13
CA ILE A 51 3.41 -12.32 8.12
C ILE A 51 3.61 -10.81 7.90
N CYS A 52 2.54 -10.02 8.00
CA CYS A 52 2.62 -8.56 7.87
C CYS A 52 3.45 -7.96 9.02
N LYS A 53 3.27 -8.50 10.24
CA LYS A 53 4.09 -8.11 11.40
C LYS A 53 5.55 -8.52 11.23
N VAL A 54 5.81 -9.75 10.77
CA VAL A 54 7.16 -10.25 10.48
C VAL A 54 7.87 -9.36 9.47
N PHE A 55 7.18 -8.88 8.43
CA PHE A 55 7.79 -8.01 7.42
C PHE A 55 7.96 -6.56 7.89
N PHE A 56 6.95 -5.97 8.51
CA PHE A 56 6.88 -4.50 8.65
C PHE A 56 6.92 -3.97 10.10
N GLU A 57 6.80 -4.82 11.12
CA GLU A 57 6.74 -4.39 12.53
C GLU A 57 7.88 -4.95 13.37
N GLU A 58 8.18 -6.24 13.21
CA GLU A 58 9.07 -6.98 14.11
C GLU A 58 10.54 -6.52 14.01
N SER A 59 11.24 -6.61 15.14
CA SER A 59 12.65 -6.21 15.25
C SER A 59 13.60 -7.09 14.45
N HIS A 60 13.22 -8.34 14.23
CA HIS A 60 13.99 -9.34 13.49
C HIS A 60 13.57 -9.46 12.02
N SER A 61 12.76 -8.52 11.51
CA SER A 61 12.43 -8.45 10.08
C SER A 61 13.70 -8.31 9.23
N LEU A 62 13.75 -9.05 8.11
CA LEU A 62 14.79 -8.87 7.09
C LEU A 62 14.72 -7.48 6.42
N LEU A 63 13.59 -6.79 6.51
CA LEU A 63 13.38 -5.44 5.98
C LEU A 63 13.81 -4.34 6.95
N ARG A 64 14.21 -4.70 8.19
CA ARG A 64 14.42 -3.74 9.29
C ARG A 64 15.43 -2.64 8.98
N ASN A 65 16.48 -2.95 8.22
CA ASN A 65 17.50 -1.96 7.83
C ASN A 65 16.91 -0.81 7.01
N CYS A 66 15.82 -1.06 6.28
CA CYS A 66 15.17 -0.08 5.42
C CYS A 66 14.13 0.79 6.15
N PHE A 67 13.70 0.42 7.35
CA PHE A 67 12.69 1.20 8.11
C PHE A 67 13.14 2.63 8.43
N LYS A 68 14.45 2.89 8.37
CA LYS A 68 15.03 4.23 8.57
C LYS A 68 14.85 5.16 7.38
N VAL A 69 14.62 4.61 6.18
CA VAL A 69 14.55 5.36 4.92
C VAL A 69 13.21 5.21 4.19
N VAL A 70 12.43 4.20 4.55
CA VAL A 70 11.06 3.98 4.09
C VAL A 70 10.18 3.73 5.30
N ASP A 71 9.08 4.47 5.42
CA ASP A 71 8.10 4.27 6.47
C ASP A 71 7.38 2.92 6.28
N PRO A 72 7.47 1.98 7.25
CA PRO A 72 6.80 0.69 7.14
C PRO A 72 5.30 0.74 7.47
N GLU A 73 4.79 1.81 8.11
CA GLU A 73 3.39 1.85 8.58
C GLU A 73 2.38 1.72 7.43
N PRO A 74 2.50 2.44 6.30
CA PRO A 74 1.54 2.32 5.20
C PRO A 74 1.52 0.90 4.60
N PHE A 75 2.69 0.24 4.56
CA PHE A 75 2.83 -1.12 4.05
C PHE A 75 2.25 -2.16 5.02
N HIS A 76 2.46 -1.97 6.32
CA HIS A 76 1.86 -2.81 7.35
C HIS A 76 0.34 -2.73 7.30
N SER A 77 -0.21 -1.51 7.31
CA SER A 77 -1.67 -1.26 7.27
C SER A 77 -2.31 -1.82 5.99
N MET A 78 -1.66 -1.64 4.83
CA MET A 78 -2.13 -2.23 3.57
C MET A 78 -2.04 -3.76 3.57
N CYS A 79 -0.97 -4.34 4.13
CA CYS A 79 -0.81 -5.79 4.22
C CYS A 79 -1.90 -6.44 5.09
N MET A 80 -2.20 -5.83 6.24
CA MET A 80 -3.26 -6.29 7.14
C MET A 80 -4.64 -6.25 6.48
N TYR A 81 -4.89 -5.23 5.65
CA TYR A 81 -6.12 -5.08 4.88
C TYR A 81 -6.22 -6.08 3.73
N ASP A 82 -5.17 -6.24 2.92
CA ASP A 82 -5.21 -7.08 1.71
C ASP A 82 -5.22 -8.57 2.05
N THR A 83 -4.45 -9.00 3.06
CA THR A 83 -4.48 -10.38 3.57
C THR A 83 -5.80 -10.74 4.26
N CYS A 84 -6.65 -9.74 4.52
CA CYS A 84 -8.01 -9.94 4.98
C CYS A 84 -8.99 -10.27 3.86
N GLN A 85 -8.80 -9.61 2.71
CA GLN A 85 -9.70 -9.73 1.57
C GLN A 85 -9.36 -10.94 0.69
N SER A 86 -8.14 -11.47 0.83
CA SER A 86 -7.65 -12.65 0.12
C SER A 86 -6.93 -13.59 1.08
N GLU A 87 -7.25 -14.88 0.98
CA GLU A 87 -6.54 -15.94 1.69
C GLU A 87 -5.11 -16.18 1.14
N GLU A 88 -4.67 -15.45 0.12
CA GLU A 88 -3.36 -15.67 -0.49
C GLU A 88 -2.25 -14.82 0.16
N LEU A 89 -1.10 -15.46 0.42
CA LEU A 89 0.13 -14.77 0.84
C LEU A 89 0.70 -13.84 -0.24
N LYS A 90 0.19 -13.95 -1.48
CA LYS A 90 0.65 -13.17 -2.64
C LYS A 90 0.58 -11.66 -2.39
N ALA A 91 -0.44 -11.17 -1.68
CA ALA A 91 -0.57 -9.75 -1.35
C ALA A 91 0.58 -9.27 -0.45
N ALA A 92 0.85 -9.99 0.63
CA ALA A 92 1.95 -9.68 1.55
C ALA A 92 3.31 -9.72 0.84
N CYS A 93 3.56 -10.74 0.00
CA CYS A 93 4.80 -10.82 -0.78
C CYS A 93 4.94 -9.69 -1.79
N SER A 94 3.84 -9.26 -2.42
CA SER A 94 3.86 -8.13 -3.38
C SER A 94 4.19 -6.82 -2.68
N LEU A 95 3.64 -6.59 -1.49
CA LEU A 95 3.97 -5.43 -0.66
C LEU A 95 5.42 -5.47 -0.17
N ALA A 96 5.91 -6.64 0.24
CA ALA A 96 7.32 -6.81 0.63
C ALA A 96 8.26 -6.52 -0.55
N ALA A 97 7.94 -6.99 -1.76
CA ALA A 97 8.71 -6.70 -2.96
C ALA A 97 8.71 -5.21 -3.31
N ALA A 98 7.57 -4.52 -3.18
CA ALA A 98 7.48 -3.07 -3.36
C ALA A 98 8.32 -2.32 -2.31
N PHE A 99 8.30 -2.77 -1.05
CA PHE A 99 9.13 -2.21 0.01
C PHE A 99 10.62 -2.37 -0.31
N VAL A 100 11.08 -3.57 -0.65
CA VAL A 100 12.46 -3.87 -1.08
C VAL A 100 12.87 -2.96 -2.25
N HIS A 101 11.98 -2.72 -3.22
CA HIS A 101 12.24 -1.82 -4.33
C HIS A 101 12.50 -0.37 -3.85
N LEU A 102 11.70 0.14 -2.91
CA LEU A 102 11.95 1.46 -2.31
C LEU A 102 13.24 1.51 -1.49
N CYS A 103 13.58 0.43 -0.79
CA CYS A 103 14.85 0.32 -0.07
C CYS A 103 16.05 0.49 -1.02
N ASN A 104 16.01 -0.22 -2.16
CA ASN A 104 17.03 -0.11 -3.19
C ASN A 104 17.13 1.31 -3.77
N ARG A 105 15.99 1.98 -4.00
CA ARG A 105 15.97 3.38 -4.45
C ARG A 105 16.55 4.37 -3.43
N ASN A 106 16.51 4.02 -2.15
CA ASN A 106 17.14 4.77 -1.06
C ASN A 106 18.55 4.25 -0.72
N PHE A 107 19.16 3.45 -1.59
CA PHE A 107 20.52 2.92 -1.44
C PHE A 107 20.72 2.03 -0.20
N VAL A 108 19.66 1.36 0.27
CA VAL A 108 19.72 0.35 1.34
C VAL A 108 19.38 -1.01 0.72
N PRO A 109 20.34 -1.67 0.03
CA PRO A 109 20.09 -3.00 -0.51
C PRO A 109 19.86 -4.00 0.62
N LEU A 110 18.83 -4.81 0.46
CA LEU A 110 18.51 -5.89 1.40
C LEU A 110 19.06 -7.20 0.86
N GLU A 111 19.78 -7.94 1.69
CA GLU A 111 20.21 -9.28 1.36
C GLU A 111 19.00 -10.22 1.43
N LEU A 112 18.56 -10.71 0.26
CA LEU A 112 17.54 -11.75 0.18
C LEU A 112 18.23 -13.12 0.30
N PRO A 113 17.70 -14.06 1.09
CA PRO A 113 18.26 -15.42 1.13
C PRO A 113 18.20 -16.05 -0.27
N PRO A 114 19.19 -16.86 -0.64
CA PRO A 114 19.20 -17.57 -1.93
C PRO A 114 17.95 -18.45 -2.06
N GLN A 115 17.34 -18.43 -3.26
CA GLN A 115 16.16 -19.24 -3.61
C GLN A 115 16.51 -20.70 -3.86
#